data_AF-A0A956JCR8-F1
#
_entry.id   AF-A0A956JCR8-F1
#
_cell.length_a   1.000
_cell.length_b   1.000
_cell.length_c   1.000
_cell.angle_alpha   90.00
_cell.angle_beta   90.00
_cell.angle_gamma   90.00
#
_symmetry.space_group_name_H-M   'P 1'
#
loop_
_entity.id
_entity.type
_entity.pdbx_description
1 polymer ?
#
loop_
_entity_poly.entity_id
_entity_poly.type
_entity_poly.pdbx_seq_one_letter_code
_entity_poly.pdbx_strand_id
1 'polypeptide(L)'
;MIPPGGEGEIQVTLRPKGGHTEITKDIIVLSNDPEQPRFTLTMKGTLLVDMIAQPVTVGLHDLPPGEAGTETFSLRPTEGSTATIESVRVEDATLFSLREIEAEAGALATYELRFAGRKEVGVSATRIVVETTGANTPELVIPVRASVATNLRYPRQFGFSWRDGELLERTIGISTRRGDAPAIEEIEDPDGLLEIEVLEPRGPTTSIRMRVRADQRAKAEPGVRHTMIVHTNDPDEPRLELEYRVMEPRKVQPMQISGH
;
A
#
# COMPACT_ATOMS: atom_id res chain seq x y z
N MET A 1 19.09 -35.43 -11.17
CA MET A 1 18.48 -35.82 -12.47
C MET A 1 17.74 -37.12 -12.22
N ILE A 2 16.43 -37.16 -12.44
CA ILE A 2 15.63 -38.37 -12.24
C ILE A 2 15.73 -39.20 -13.53
N PRO A 3 16.21 -40.44 -13.50
CA PRO A 3 16.30 -41.27 -14.70
C PRO A 3 14.90 -41.66 -15.22
N PRO A 4 14.76 -42.07 -16.49
CA PRO A 4 13.49 -42.57 -17.02
C PRO A 4 12.94 -43.72 -16.16
N GLY A 5 11.67 -43.61 -15.74
CA GLY A 5 11.03 -44.56 -14.82
C GLY A 5 11.50 -44.49 -13.36
N GLY A 6 12.37 -43.53 -13.02
CA GLY A 6 12.83 -43.29 -11.66
C GLY A 6 11.83 -42.47 -10.84
N GLU A 7 11.92 -42.63 -9.53
CA GLU A 7 11.14 -41.85 -8.57
C GLU A 7 11.99 -40.71 -8.00
N GLY A 8 11.32 -39.62 -7.61
CA GLY A 8 11.94 -38.50 -6.93
C GLY A 8 11.01 -37.94 -5.87
N GLU A 9 11.57 -37.49 -4.76
CA GLU A 9 10.82 -36.89 -3.65
C GLU A 9 11.02 -35.37 -3.66
N ILE A 10 9.93 -34.63 -3.47
CA ILE A 10 9.95 -33.17 -3.31
C ILE A 10 9.50 -32.84 -1.89
N GLN A 11 10.43 -32.43 -1.04
CA GLN A 11 10.12 -32.00 0.32
C GLN A 11 9.76 -30.51 0.34
N VAL A 12 8.59 -30.19 0.89
CA VAL A 12 8.10 -28.81 1.01
C VAL A 12 7.80 -28.49 2.46
N THR A 13 8.34 -27.37 2.95
CA THR A 13 8.01 -26.86 4.29
C THR A 13 6.98 -25.74 4.17
N LEU A 14 5.78 -25.97 4.69
CA LEU A 14 4.77 -24.94 4.83
C LEU A 14 5.00 -24.15 6.13
N ARG A 15 5.09 -22.83 6.01
CA ARG A 15 5.08 -21.90 7.14
C ARG A 15 3.87 -20.98 6.99
N PRO A 16 2.71 -21.35 7.55
CA PRO A 16 1.52 -20.51 7.50
C PRO A 16 1.86 -19.13 8.10
N LYS A 17 1.42 -18.06 7.45
CA LYS A 17 1.40 -16.71 8.04
C LYS A 17 -0.03 -16.44 8.49
N GLY A 18 -0.18 -15.83 9.66
CA GLY A 18 -1.46 -15.70 10.36
C GLY A 18 -2.60 -15.12 9.51
N GLY A 19 -3.83 -15.43 9.92
CA GLY A 19 -5.07 -14.87 9.35
C GLY A 19 -5.80 -15.77 8.34
N HIS A 20 -5.24 -16.92 7.96
CA HIS A 20 -5.90 -17.87 7.06
C HIS A 20 -6.07 -19.23 7.73
N THR A 21 -7.32 -19.68 7.84
CA THR A 21 -7.67 -21.03 8.31
C THR A 21 -7.64 -22.05 7.18
N GLU A 22 -7.72 -21.63 5.93
CA GLU A 22 -7.57 -22.50 4.75
C GLU A 22 -6.29 -22.16 4.00
N ILE A 23 -5.55 -23.18 3.61
CA ILE A 23 -4.29 -23.06 2.91
C ILE A 23 -4.38 -23.83 1.60
N THR A 24 -4.26 -23.11 0.48
CA THR A 24 -4.01 -23.71 -0.84
C THR A 24 -2.67 -23.20 -1.35
N LYS A 25 -1.79 -24.11 -1.76
CA LYS A 25 -0.47 -23.79 -2.32
C LYS A 25 -0.19 -24.63 -3.55
N ASP A 26 0.26 -23.96 -4.61
CA ASP A 26 0.69 -24.59 -5.84
C ASP A 26 2.21 -24.68 -5.89
N ILE A 27 2.70 -25.88 -6.15
CA ILE A 27 4.12 -26.18 -6.37
C ILE A 27 4.26 -26.41 -7.87
N ILE A 28 5.00 -25.52 -8.55
CA ILE A 28 5.29 -25.64 -9.98
C ILE A 28 6.57 -26.44 -10.13
N VAL A 29 6.46 -27.61 -10.75
CA VAL A 29 7.61 -28.45 -11.09
C VAL A 29 7.99 -28.19 -12.54
N LEU A 30 9.26 -27.82 -12.76
CA LEU A 30 9.83 -27.67 -14.09
C LEU A 30 10.54 -28.97 -14.47
N SER A 31 10.24 -29.49 -15.66
CA SER A 31 10.79 -30.72 -16.21
C SER A 31 11.52 -30.43 -17.52
N ASN A 32 12.52 -31.23 -17.82
CA ASN A 32 13.19 -31.25 -19.13
C ASN A 32 12.51 -32.21 -20.12
N ASP A 33 11.38 -32.81 -19.74
CA ASP A 33 10.50 -33.56 -20.65
C ASP A 33 9.93 -32.60 -21.71
N PRO A 34 10.20 -32.83 -23.02
CA PRO A 34 9.71 -31.96 -24.09
C PRO A 34 8.19 -31.99 -24.26
N GLU A 35 7.51 -33.06 -23.81
CA GLU A 35 6.05 -33.16 -23.88
C GLU A 35 5.37 -32.53 -22.66
N GLN A 36 5.98 -32.65 -21.47
CA GLN A 36 5.46 -32.06 -20.23
C GLN A 36 6.53 -31.26 -19.46
N PRO A 37 6.93 -30.08 -19.97
CA PRO A 37 8.00 -29.28 -19.36
C PRO A 37 7.59 -28.61 -18.04
N ARG A 38 6.29 -28.61 -17.72
CA ARG A 38 5.75 -27.99 -16.52
C ARG A 38 4.50 -28.73 -16.04
N PHE A 39 4.43 -28.99 -14.74
CA PHE A 39 3.19 -29.43 -14.09
C PHE A 39 3.05 -28.81 -12.70
N THR A 40 1.81 -28.77 -12.20
CA THR A 40 1.46 -28.14 -10.93
C THR A 40 0.98 -29.20 -9.94
N LEU A 41 1.53 -29.19 -8.74
CA LEU A 41 1.04 -29.97 -7.59
C LEU A 41 0.33 -29.02 -6.64
N THR A 42 -0.93 -29.31 -6.28
CA THR A 42 -1.70 -28.46 -5.36
C THR A 42 -1.79 -29.11 -3.99
N MET A 43 -1.33 -28.39 -2.96
CA MET A 43 -1.46 -28.74 -1.56
C MET A 43 -2.64 -27.97 -0.96
N LYS A 44 -3.56 -28.67 -0.30
CA LYS A 44 -4.68 -28.10 0.45
C LYS A 44 -4.63 -28.54 1.91
N GLY A 45 -4.97 -27.64 2.83
CA GLY A 45 -5.07 -27.97 4.25
C GLY A 45 -5.82 -26.91 5.03
N THR A 46 -6.25 -27.27 6.24
CA THR A 46 -6.93 -26.37 7.17
C THR A 46 -6.06 -26.20 8.41
N LEU A 47 -5.81 -24.96 8.80
CA LEU A 47 -5.15 -24.62 10.05
C LEU A 47 -6.20 -24.63 11.16
N LEU A 48 -6.00 -25.52 12.15
CA LEU A 48 -6.76 -25.48 13.38
C LEU A 48 -6.26 -24.30 14.20
N VAL A 49 -7.17 -23.38 14.55
CA VAL A 49 -6.89 -22.23 15.39
C VAL A 49 -7.95 -22.19 16.48
N ASP A 50 -7.53 -21.87 17.70
CA ASP A 50 -8.41 -21.90 18.87
C ASP A 50 -8.96 -20.52 19.23
N MET A 51 -8.27 -19.47 18.78
CA MET A 51 -8.57 -18.06 19.02
C MET A 51 -8.32 -17.26 17.74
N ILE A 52 -9.20 -16.29 17.44
CA ILE A 52 -9.07 -15.41 16.29
C ILE A 52 -9.28 -13.94 16.69
N ALA A 53 -8.60 -13.05 15.96
CA ALA A 53 -8.79 -11.61 16.06
C ALA A 53 -9.63 -11.09 14.89
N GLN A 54 -10.50 -10.13 15.17
CA GLN A 54 -11.31 -9.44 14.17
C GLN A 54 -11.25 -7.92 14.39
N PRO A 55 -10.65 -7.15 13.47
CA PRO A 55 -9.95 -7.60 12.25
C PRO A 55 -8.64 -8.37 12.56
N VAL A 56 -8.12 -9.11 11.58
CA VAL A 56 -6.83 -9.85 11.69
C VAL A 56 -5.60 -8.94 11.70
N THR A 57 -5.79 -7.67 11.32
CA THR A 57 -4.80 -6.59 11.40
C THR A 57 -5.49 -5.31 11.83
N VAL A 58 -4.88 -4.54 12.72
CA VAL A 58 -5.43 -3.24 13.15
C VAL A 58 -4.70 -2.12 12.43
N GLY A 59 -5.47 -1.23 11.78
CA GLY A 59 -4.92 -0.19 10.92
C GLY A 59 -5.51 1.18 11.24
N LEU A 60 -4.68 2.12 11.69
CA LEU A 60 -5.03 3.54 11.78
C LEU A 60 -4.47 4.25 10.55
N HIS A 61 -5.34 4.77 9.69
CA HIS A 61 -4.94 5.27 8.38
C HIS A 61 -5.00 6.79 8.29
N ASP A 62 -4.03 7.35 7.56
CA ASP A 62 -4.01 8.76 7.16
C ASP A 62 -4.26 9.77 8.31
N LEU A 63 -3.77 9.52 9.52
CA LEU A 63 -3.91 10.45 10.64
C LEU A 63 -3.19 11.78 10.37
N PRO A 64 -3.76 12.94 10.74
CA PRO A 64 -3.05 14.22 10.64
C PRO A 64 -1.77 14.25 11.49
N PRO A 65 -0.75 15.03 11.09
CA PRO A 65 0.45 15.25 11.90
C PRO A 65 0.12 15.71 13.34
N GLY A 66 0.62 14.98 14.32
CA GLY A 66 0.43 15.25 15.75
C GLY A 66 -0.89 14.76 16.33
N GLU A 67 -1.81 14.25 15.51
CA GLU A 67 -3.09 13.74 16.01
C GLU A 67 -2.99 12.28 16.47
N ALA A 68 -3.71 11.99 17.56
CA ALA A 68 -3.92 10.65 18.06
C ALA A 68 -5.06 9.97 17.29
N GLY A 69 -5.07 8.64 17.29
CA GLY A 69 -6.16 7.85 16.71
C GLY A 69 -6.48 6.64 17.59
N THR A 70 -7.70 6.12 17.46
CA THR A 70 -8.12 4.87 18.10
C THR A 70 -8.74 3.94 17.07
N GLU A 71 -8.56 2.64 17.28
CA GLU A 71 -9.22 1.57 16.52
C GLU A 71 -9.53 0.41 17.45
N THR A 72 -10.54 -0.38 17.11
CA THR A 72 -10.96 -1.52 17.94
C THR A 72 -10.68 -2.85 17.23
N PHE A 73 -10.45 -3.87 18.04
CA PHE A 73 -10.47 -5.26 17.60
C PHE A 73 -11.07 -6.14 18.68
N SER A 74 -11.67 -7.25 18.26
CA SER A 74 -12.18 -8.26 19.16
C SER A 74 -11.40 -9.56 19.05
N LEU A 75 -11.33 -10.25 20.16
CA LEU A 75 -10.81 -11.61 20.28
C LEU A 75 -11.98 -12.54 20.57
N ARG A 76 -12.01 -13.68 19.88
CA ARG A 76 -13.03 -14.71 20.11
C ARG A 76 -12.48 -16.11 19.85
N PRO A 77 -12.91 -17.12 20.61
CA PRO A 77 -12.64 -18.50 20.28
C PRO A 77 -13.26 -18.86 18.94
N THR A 78 -12.68 -19.85 18.28
CA THR A 78 -13.32 -20.52 17.16
C THR A 78 -14.42 -21.46 17.63
N GLU A 79 -15.31 -21.86 16.71
CA GLU A 79 -16.38 -22.80 17.01
C GLU A 79 -15.81 -24.12 17.57
N GLY A 80 -16.32 -24.56 18.72
CA GLY A 80 -15.85 -25.76 19.41
C GLY A 80 -14.59 -25.59 20.24
N SER A 81 -13.93 -24.43 20.21
CA SER A 81 -12.80 -24.10 21.08
C SER A 81 -13.29 -23.61 22.45
N THR A 82 -12.56 -24.00 23.50
CA THR A 82 -12.72 -23.48 24.86
C THR A 82 -11.55 -22.59 25.28
N ALA A 83 -10.73 -22.15 24.33
CA ALA A 83 -9.57 -21.32 24.63
C ALA A 83 -10.00 -19.98 25.23
N THR A 84 -9.22 -19.52 26.21
CA THR A 84 -9.41 -18.26 26.92
C THR A 84 -8.17 -17.39 26.76
N ILE A 85 -8.34 -16.09 26.90
CA ILE A 85 -7.26 -15.11 26.84
C ILE A 85 -6.56 -15.09 28.20
N GLU A 86 -5.24 -15.25 28.22
CA GLU A 86 -4.41 -15.15 29.42
C GLU A 86 -3.84 -13.73 29.58
N SER A 87 -3.34 -13.16 28.48
CA SER A 87 -2.78 -11.81 28.49
C SER A 87 -2.88 -11.15 27.11
N VAL A 88 -2.94 -9.82 27.09
CA VAL A 88 -2.90 -9.01 25.87
C VAL A 88 -1.95 -7.84 26.09
N ARG A 89 -0.95 -7.69 25.21
CA ARG A 89 0.04 -6.62 25.28
C ARG A 89 0.42 -6.09 23.90
N VAL A 90 0.79 -4.82 23.84
CA VAL A 90 1.43 -4.23 22.65
C VAL A 90 2.94 -4.21 22.83
N GLU A 91 3.70 -4.60 21.81
CA GLU A 91 5.17 -4.67 21.92
C GLU A 91 5.81 -3.27 22.05
N ASP A 92 5.27 -2.29 21.32
CA ASP A 92 5.72 -0.90 21.39
C ASP A 92 4.73 -0.07 22.22
N ALA A 93 4.99 0.02 23.52
CA ALA A 93 4.18 0.81 24.45
C ALA A 93 4.52 2.31 24.45
N THR A 94 5.45 2.78 23.59
CA THR A 94 5.85 4.20 23.56
C THR A 94 4.88 5.05 22.76
N LEU A 95 4.40 4.51 21.62
CA LEU A 95 3.46 5.18 20.73
C LEU A 95 2.06 4.56 20.74
N PHE A 96 1.94 3.35 21.31
CA PHE A 96 0.68 2.62 21.33
C PHE A 96 0.29 2.25 22.75
N SER A 97 -1.00 2.28 23.02
CA SER A 97 -1.58 1.80 24.27
C SER A 97 -2.83 0.99 23.99
N LEU A 98 -3.09 -0.03 24.82
CA LEU A 98 -4.28 -0.86 24.75
C LEU A 98 -5.17 -0.61 25.96
N ARG A 99 -6.48 -0.63 25.73
CA ARG A 99 -7.48 -0.60 26.78
C ARG A 99 -8.55 -1.63 26.47
N GLU A 100 -8.84 -2.51 27.42
CA GLU A 100 -10.01 -3.39 27.33
C GLU A 100 -11.27 -2.56 27.55
N ILE A 101 -12.23 -2.67 26.64
CA ILE A 101 -13.47 -1.87 26.67
C ILE A 101 -14.72 -2.71 26.91
N GLU A 102 -14.67 -4.01 26.61
CA GLU A 102 -15.77 -4.94 26.88
C GLU A 102 -15.22 -6.35 27.08
N ALA A 103 -15.74 -7.04 28.09
CA ALA A 103 -15.40 -8.41 28.43
C ALA A 103 -16.69 -9.18 28.72
N GLU A 104 -17.01 -10.18 27.90
CA GLU A 104 -18.03 -11.15 28.25
C GLU A 104 -17.40 -12.33 28.97
N ALA A 105 -18.15 -12.90 29.93
CA ALA A 105 -17.70 -14.07 30.66
C ALA A 105 -17.45 -15.24 29.69
N GLY A 106 -16.17 -15.58 29.49
CA GLY A 106 -15.78 -16.86 28.90
C GLY A 106 -15.13 -16.84 27.51
N ALA A 107 -14.61 -15.70 27.02
CA ALA A 107 -13.49 -15.58 26.03
C ALA A 107 -13.69 -14.53 24.93
N LEU A 108 -14.78 -13.77 24.95
CA LEU A 108 -15.00 -12.66 24.02
C LEU A 108 -14.57 -11.36 24.69
N ALA A 109 -13.56 -10.70 24.13
CA ALA A 109 -13.04 -9.45 24.65
C ALA A 109 -12.78 -8.47 23.51
N THR A 110 -13.19 -7.22 23.72
CA THR A 110 -12.97 -6.13 22.79
C THR A 110 -11.95 -5.16 23.39
N TYR A 111 -10.94 -4.83 22.59
CA TYR A 111 -9.86 -3.93 22.94
C TYR A 111 -9.89 -2.71 22.03
N GLU A 112 -9.64 -1.56 22.64
CA GLU A 112 -9.31 -0.32 21.97
C GLU A 112 -7.80 -0.16 21.93
N LEU A 113 -7.25 -0.10 20.72
CA LEU A 113 -5.88 0.32 20.47
C LEU A 113 -5.87 1.83 20.23
N ARG A 114 -5.02 2.54 20.98
CA ARG A 114 -4.75 3.96 20.78
C ARG A 114 -3.33 4.16 20.25
N PHE A 115 -3.20 4.96 19.20
CA PHE A 115 -1.95 5.55 18.76
C PHE A 115 -1.85 6.98 19.27
N ALA A 116 -0.74 7.33 19.93
CA ALA A 116 -0.56 8.62 20.59
C ALA A 116 -0.42 9.81 19.61
N GLY A 117 -0.10 9.54 18.35
CA GLY A 117 0.22 10.56 17.36
C GLY A 117 1.72 10.85 17.28
N ARG A 118 2.15 11.41 16.13
CA ARG A 118 3.50 11.94 15.92
C ARG A 118 3.47 13.03 14.85
N LYS A 119 4.43 13.95 14.86
CA LYS A 119 4.46 15.07 13.92
C LYS A 119 5.00 14.67 12.54
N GLU A 120 5.87 13.68 12.49
CA GLU A 120 6.53 13.28 11.25
C GLU A 120 5.59 12.40 10.41
N VAL A 121 5.38 12.78 9.15
CA VAL A 121 4.71 11.92 8.15
C VAL A 121 5.43 10.58 8.06
N GLY A 122 4.66 9.50 7.95
CA GLY A 122 5.21 8.16 7.80
C GLY A 122 4.35 7.08 8.44
N VAL A 123 4.93 5.89 8.55
CA VAL A 123 4.26 4.71 9.11
C VAL A 123 4.96 4.28 10.39
N SER A 124 4.17 4.02 11.42
CA SER A 124 4.58 3.32 12.64
C SER A 124 3.96 1.93 12.62
N ALA A 125 4.73 0.92 12.98
CA ALA A 125 4.28 -0.47 12.97
C ALA A 125 4.66 -1.14 14.29
N THR A 126 3.74 -1.94 14.83
CA THR A 126 3.95 -2.72 16.04
C THR A 126 3.13 -4.01 15.95
N ARG A 127 3.11 -4.79 17.04
CA ARG A 127 2.32 -6.00 17.16
C ARG A 127 1.61 -6.00 18.51
N ILE A 128 0.40 -6.54 18.49
CA ILE A 128 -0.29 -6.96 19.70
C ILE A 128 -0.02 -8.46 19.84
N VAL A 129 0.42 -8.87 21.02
CA VAL A 129 0.67 -10.26 21.38
C VAL A 129 -0.41 -10.67 22.38
N VAL A 130 -1.10 -11.74 22.05
CA VAL A 130 -2.18 -12.33 22.84
C VAL A 130 -1.74 -13.73 23.25
N GLU A 131 -1.60 -13.97 24.54
CA GLU A 131 -1.36 -15.30 25.10
C GLU A 131 -2.71 -15.96 25.40
N THR A 132 -2.85 -17.24 25.04
CA THR A 132 -4.11 -17.98 25.21
C THR A 132 -3.88 -19.39 25.75
N THR A 133 -4.94 -19.99 26.30
CA THR A 133 -4.94 -21.39 26.75
C THR A 133 -5.14 -22.41 25.60
N GLY A 134 -5.27 -21.95 24.36
CA GLY A 134 -5.49 -22.81 23.19
C GLY A 134 -4.24 -23.62 22.80
N ALA A 135 -4.39 -24.93 22.62
CA ALA A 135 -3.29 -25.83 22.24
C ALA A 135 -2.72 -25.53 20.84
N ASN A 136 -3.58 -25.11 19.90
CA ASN A 136 -3.22 -24.78 18.53
C ASN A 136 -2.91 -23.29 18.34
N THR A 137 -3.23 -22.45 19.32
CA THR A 137 -2.97 -21.00 19.28
C THR A 137 -2.53 -20.47 20.65
N PRO A 138 -1.42 -20.98 21.21
CA PRO A 138 -0.94 -20.52 22.52
C PRO A 138 -0.50 -19.04 22.50
N GLU A 139 -0.08 -18.57 21.33
CA GLU A 139 0.21 -17.17 21.06
C GLU A 139 -0.46 -16.74 19.75
N LEU A 140 -1.21 -15.63 19.80
CA LEU A 140 -1.80 -14.97 18.64
C LEU A 140 -1.17 -13.58 18.48
N VAL A 141 -0.62 -13.31 17.29
CA VAL A 141 0.02 -12.04 16.95
C VAL A 141 -0.83 -11.27 15.96
N ILE A 142 -1.22 -10.05 16.33
CA ILE A 142 -2.02 -9.14 15.51
C ILE A 142 -1.14 -7.98 15.05
N PRO A 143 -0.86 -7.86 13.74
CA PRO A 143 -0.11 -6.74 13.21
C PRO A 143 -0.87 -5.43 13.36
N VAL A 144 -0.14 -4.39 13.77
CA VAL A 144 -0.65 -3.03 13.89
C VAL A 144 0.10 -2.11 12.94
N ARG A 145 -0.63 -1.25 12.22
CA ARG A 145 -0.06 -0.13 11.46
C ARG A 145 -0.80 1.16 11.78
N ALA A 146 -0.05 2.22 12.05
CA ALA A 146 -0.56 3.58 12.09
C ALA A 146 0.19 4.42 11.06
N SER A 147 -0.52 5.15 10.21
CA SER A 147 0.10 6.06 9.24
C SER A 147 -0.30 7.50 9.54
N VAL A 148 0.69 8.38 9.59
CA VAL A 148 0.52 9.84 9.64
C VAL A 148 0.76 10.39 8.24
N ALA A 149 -0.18 11.18 7.74
CA ALA A 149 -0.11 11.80 6.42
C ALA A 149 -0.69 13.22 6.46
N THR A 150 -0.06 14.11 5.69
CA THR A 150 -0.63 15.42 5.39
C THR A 150 -1.93 15.27 4.62
N ASN A 151 -2.72 16.34 4.55
CA ASN A 151 -4.03 16.28 3.93
C ASN A 151 -3.94 16.04 2.42
N LEU A 152 -2.97 16.64 1.72
CA LEU A 152 -2.92 16.59 0.25
C LEU A 152 -2.25 15.32 -0.28
N ARG A 153 -2.83 14.76 -1.35
CA ARG A 153 -2.33 13.61 -2.10
C ARG A 153 -2.15 14.03 -3.55
N TYR A 154 -0.92 13.89 -4.03
CA TYR A 154 -0.51 14.34 -5.36
C TYR A 154 0.75 13.57 -5.81
N PRO A 155 1.03 13.49 -7.11
CA PRO A 155 2.27 12.93 -7.61
C PRO A 155 3.42 13.93 -7.38
N ARG A 156 4.43 13.56 -6.57
CA ARG A 156 5.65 14.38 -6.41
C ARG A 156 6.49 14.49 -7.68
N GLN A 157 6.34 13.52 -8.58
CA GLN A 157 7.07 13.45 -9.84
C GLN A 157 6.14 13.03 -10.97
N PHE A 158 6.28 13.65 -12.13
CA PHE A 158 5.60 13.21 -13.34
C PHE A 158 6.48 13.40 -14.58
N GLY A 159 6.03 12.86 -15.71
CA GLY A 159 6.77 12.95 -16.96
C GLY A 159 5.84 13.21 -18.13
N PHE A 160 6.34 14.00 -19.08
CA PHE A 160 5.72 14.17 -20.38
C PHE A 160 6.26 13.10 -21.34
N SER A 161 5.35 12.40 -21.98
CA SER A 161 5.67 11.27 -22.88
C SER A 161 5.35 11.61 -24.32
N TRP A 162 6.05 10.96 -25.23
CA TRP A 162 5.85 11.12 -26.66
C TRP A 162 4.81 10.15 -27.20
N ARG A 163 4.00 10.62 -28.15
CA ARG A 163 3.14 9.81 -28.99
C ARG A 163 3.16 10.38 -30.40
N ASP A 164 3.47 9.54 -31.38
CA ASP A 164 3.47 9.91 -32.80
C ASP A 164 4.32 11.17 -33.12
N GLY A 165 5.45 11.34 -32.41
CA GLY A 165 6.36 12.49 -32.59
C GLY A 165 5.95 13.77 -31.85
N GLU A 166 4.80 13.75 -31.19
CA GLU A 166 4.27 14.87 -30.40
C GLU A 166 4.36 14.59 -28.90
N LEU A 167 4.56 15.65 -28.13
CA LEU A 167 4.56 15.56 -26.69
C LEU A 167 3.11 15.59 -26.19
N LEU A 168 2.72 14.59 -25.43
CA LEU A 168 1.38 14.50 -24.87
C LEU A 168 1.18 15.52 -23.75
N GLU A 169 -0.01 16.12 -23.73
CA GLU A 169 -0.53 16.82 -22.57
C GLU A 169 -0.57 15.91 -21.35
N ARG A 170 -0.41 16.50 -20.17
CA ARG A 170 -0.48 15.80 -18.90
C ARG A 170 -1.48 16.46 -17.97
N THR A 171 -2.34 15.65 -17.37
CA THR A 171 -3.18 16.07 -16.23
C THR A 171 -2.69 15.37 -14.97
N ILE A 172 -2.53 16.13 -13.89
CA ILE A 172 -2.32 15.61 -12.54
C ILE A 172 -3.47 16.04 -11.64
N GLY A 173 -3.78 15.22 -10.64
CA GLY A 173 -4.76 15.55 -9.60
C GLY A 173 -4.06 15.84 -8.29
N ILE A 174 -4.51 16.90 -7.61
CA ILE A 174 -4.20 17.18 -6.20
C ILE A 174 -5.50 16.98 -5.44
N SER A 175 -5.54 15.96 -4.59
CA SER A 175 -6.74 15.59 -3.83
C SER A 175 -6.53 15.73 -2.33
N THR A 176 -7.56 16.14 -1.60
CA THR A 176 -7.55 16.09 -0.13
C THR A 176 -7.93 14.69 0.38
N ARG A 177 -7.35 14.31 1.53
CA ARG A 177 -7.80 13.13 2.30
C ARG A 177 -9.03 13.47 3.15
N ARG A 178 -9.17 14.74 3.52
CA ARG A 178 -10.21 15.26 4.40
C ARG A 178 -10.73 16.59 3.85
N GLY A 179 -12.06 16.70 3.76
CA GLY A 179 -12.74 17.91 3.30
C GLY A 179 -12.85 18.03 1.79
N ASP A 180 -13.06 19.26 1.33
CA ASP A 180 -13.26 19.59 -0.07
C ASP A 180 -11.94 19.61 -0.85
N ALA A 181 -12.01 19.72 -2.18
CA ALA A 181 -10.84 19.85 -3.02
C ALA A 181 -10.00 21.09 -2.65
N PRO A 182 -8.65 21.03 -2.79
CA PRO A 182 -7.81 22.16 -2.47
C PRO A 182 -8.00 23.28 -3.50
N ALA A 183 -8.06 24.53 -3.05
CA ALA A 183 -7.96 25.66 -3.95
C ALA A 183 -6.50 25.81 -4.40
N ILE A 184 -6.30 26.00 -5.70
CA ILE A 184 -4.99 26.31 -6.27
C ILE A 184 -4.93 27.82 -6.47
N GLU A 185 -4.10 28.47 -5.67
CA GLU A 185 -4.02 29.93 -5.60
C GLU A 185 -3.10 30.48 -6.69
N GLU A 186 -1.97 29.80 -6.90
CA GLU A 186 -0.96 30.17 -7.87
C GLU A 186 -0.17 28.94 -8.32
N ILE A 187 0.32 28.96 -9.56
CA ILE A 187 1.27 27.96 -10.06
C ILE A 187 2.44 28.71 -10.71
N GLU A 188 3.65 28.38 -10.25
CA GLU A 188 4.89 28.87 -10.84
C GLU A 188 5.60 27.74 -11.59
N ASP A 189 6.14 28.07 -12.76
CA ASP A 189 7.07 27.23 -13.50
C ASP A 189 8.34 28.07 -13.75
N PRO A 190 9.34 27.99 -12.86
CA PRO A 190 10.54 28.83 -12.92
C PRO A 190 11.30 28.73 -14.26
N ASP A 191 11.22 27.59 -14.94
CA ASP A 191 11.85 27.38 -16.25
C ASP A 191 10.99 27.88 -17.42
N GLY A 192 9.72 28.22 -17.17
CA GLY A 192 8.78 28.77 -18.15
C GLY A 192 8.48 27.85 -19.32
N LEU A 193 8.60 26.53 -19.14
CA LEU A 193 8.40 25.52 -20.16
C LEU A 193 6.94 25.10 -20.33
N LEU A 194 6.07 25.38 -19.36
CA LEU A 194 4.71 24.86 -19.31
C LEU A 194 3.65 25.94 -19.65
N GLU A 195 2.65 25.50 -20.38
CA GLU A 195 1.32 26.09 -20.43
C GLU A 195 0.45 25.30 -19.44
N ILE A 196 -0.22 26.00 -18.54
CA ILE A 196 -0.86 25.41 -17.34
C ILE A 196 -2.30 25.92 -17.24
N GLU A 197 -3.24 24.99 -17.04
CA GLU A 197 -4.66 25.26 -16.83
C GLU A 197 -5.12 24.51 -15.56
N VAL A 198 -5.68 25.25 -14.60
CA VAL A 198 -6.36 24.65 -13.43
C VAL A 198 -7.80 24.34 -13.84
N LEU A 199 -8.19 23.08 -13.72
CA LEU A 199 -9.53 22.62 -14.07
C LEU A 199 -10.47 22.72 -12.87
N GLU A 200 -11.77 22.82 -13.15
CA GLU A 200 -12.80 22.80 -12.11
C GLU A 200 -12.67 21.56 -11.20
N PRO A 201 -12.76 21.73 -9.88
CA PRO A 201 -12.69 20.62 -8.94
C PRO A 201 -13.76 19.56 -9.18
N ARG A 202 -13.40 18.30 -8.95
CA ARG A 202 -14.32 17.14 -9.01
C ARG A 202 -14.20 16.35 -7.72
N GLY A 203 -15.22 16.44 -6.87
CA GLY A 203 -15.19 15.86 -5.53
C GLY A 203 -14.03 16.43 -4.72
N PRO A 204 -13.18 15.62 -4.08
CA PRO A 204 -12.06 16.09 -3.27
C PRO A 204 -10.81 16.44 -4.09
N THR A 205 -10.90 16.54 -5.43
CA THR A 205 -9.73 16.67 -6.31
C THR A 205 -9.80 17.92 -7.18
N THR A 206 -8.73 18.71 -7.17
CA THR A 206 -8.48 19.75 -8.18
C THR A 206 -7.46 19.23 -9.17
N SER A 207 -7.73 19.37 -10.46
CA SER A 207 -6.86 18.86 -11.53
C SER A 207 -6.11 19.99 -12.22
N ILE A 208 -4.84 19.74 -12.54
CA ILE A 208 -3.98 20.67 -13.27
C ILE A 208 -3.63 20.02 -14.61
N ARG A 209 -4.02 20.65 -15.71
CA ARG A 209 -3.66 20.29 -17.07
C ARG A 209 -2.44 21.08 -17.49
N MET A 210 -1.47 20.41 -18.10
CA MET A 210 -0.21 21.00 -18.50
C MET A 210 0.21 20.52 -19.88
N ARG A 211 0.83 21.42 -20.64
CA ARG A 211 1.47 21.13 -21.92
C ARG A 211 2.83 21.83 -21.97
N VAL A 212 3.84 21.19 -22.55
CA VAL A 212 5.10 21.90 -22.83
C VAL A 212 4.88 22.87 -23.99
N ARG A 213 5.25 24.13 -23.77
CA ARG A 213 5.13 25.22 -24.74
C ARG A 213 5.95 24.88 -26.00
N ALA A 214 5.33 25.06 -27.16
CA ALA A 214 5.95 24.69 -28.43
C ALA A 214 7.23 25.49 -28.72
N ASP A 215 7.26 26.77 -28.34
CA ASP A 215 8.39 27.70 -28.51
C ASP A 215 9.54 27.44 -27.50
N GLN A 216 9.26 26.76 -26.39
CA GLN A 216 10.27 26.41 -25.37
C GLN A 216 10.71 24.95 -25.45
N ARG A 217 10.18 24.15 -26.39
CA ARG A 217 10.47 22.72 -26.55
C ARG A 217 11.97 22.41 -26.69
N ALA A 218 12.75 23.29 -27.31
CA ALA A 218 14.20 23.10 -27.46
C ALA A 218 14.97 23.23 -26.13
N LYS A 219 14.40 23.92 -25.13
CA LYS A 219 14.97 24.07 -23.78
C LYS A 219 14.58 22.93 -22.84
N ALA A 220 13.51 22.20 -23.17
CA ALA A 220 13.04 21.06 -22.41
C ALA A 220 13.87 19.81 -22.75
N GLU A 221 15.13 19.81 -22.32
CA GLU A 221 16.08 18.72 -22.57
C GLU A 221 15.55 17.37 -22.01
N PRO A 222 15.55 16.29 -22.82
CA PRO A 222 15.06 15.00 -22.36
C PRO A 222 15.82 14.49 -21.13
N GLY A 223 15.07 14.02 -20.13
CA GLY A 223 15.61 13.46 -18.89
C GLY A 223 16.05 14.49 -17.84
N VAL A 224 16.12 15.78 -18.18
CA VAL A 224 16.37 16.86 -17.22
C VAL A 224 15.15 17.04 -16.32
N ARG A 225 15.42 17.26 -15.03
CA ARG A 225 14.39 17.53 -14.03
C ARG A 225 14.13 19.03 -13.95
N HIS A 226 12.87 19.38 -14.00
CA HIS A 226 12.34 20.72 -13.82
C HIS A 226 11.39 20.72 -12.61
N THR A 227 11.13 21.89 -12.05
CA THR A 227 10.25 22.04 -10.89
C THR A 227 9.04 22.88 -11.26
N MET A 228 7.86 22.45 -10.82
CA MET A 228 6.65 23.25 -10.80
C MET A 228 6.26 23.47 -9.34
N ILE A 229 5.98 24.72 -8.97
CA ILE A 229 5.55 25.10 -7.62
C ILE A 229 4.06 25.37 -7.67
N VAL A 230 3.29 24.70 -6.80
CA VAL A 230 1.85 24.88 -6.69
C VAL A 230 1.52 25.44 -5.31
N HIS A 231 0.93 26.63 -5.25
CA HIS A 231 0.46 27.23 -4.01
C HIS A 231 -0.99 26.82 -3.77
N THR A 232 -1.27 26.36 -2.55
CA THR A 232 -2.59 25.85 -2.16
C THR A 232 -3.09 26.51 -0.89
N ASN A 233 -4.40 26.42 -0.67
CA ASN A 233 -5.02 26.88 0.57
C ASN A 233 -4.92 25.86 1.73
N ASP A 234 -4.18 24.76 1.57
CA ASP A 234 -4.00 23.79 2.65
C ASP A 234 -3.03 24.35 3.70
N PRO A 235 -3.41 24.41 4.99
CA PRO A 235 -2.62 25.08 6.02
C PRO A 235 -1.30 24.35 6.32
N ASP A 236 -1.26 23.04 6.12
CA ASP A 236 -0.07 22.21 6.37
C ASP A 236 0.83 22.12 5.12
N GLU A 237 0.23 22.23 3.94
CA GLU A 237 0.94 22.16 2.65
C GLU A 237 0.61 23.36 1.73
N PRO A 238 0.88 24.62 2.14
CA PRO A 238 0.54 25.80 1.34
C PRO A 238 1.38 25.93 0.07
N ARG A 239 2.50 25.21 -0.02
CA ARG A 239 3.43 25.21 -1.15
C ARG A 239 3.86 23.78 -1.46
N LEU A 240 3.55 23.32 -2.67
CA LEU A 240 3.94 22.01 -3.19
C LEU A 240 5.04 22.17 -4.24
N GLU A 241 6.08 21.36 -4.14
CA GLU A 241 7.14 21.28 -5.17
C GLU A 241 7.01 19.95 -5.91
N LEU A 242 6.69 20.03 -7.20
CA LEU A 242 6.44 18.89 -8.07
C LEU A 242 7.53 18.84 -9.13
N GLU A 243 8.24 17.72 -9.24
CA GLU A 243 9.24 17.55 -10.28
C GLU A 243 8.59 17.03 -11.57
N TYR A 244 9.01 17.57 -12.71
CA TYR A 244 8.64 17.04 -14.01
C TYR A 244 9.84 16.86 -14.92
N ARG A 245 9.67 15.99 -15.93
CA ARG A 245 10.68 15.78 -16.97
C ARG A 245 10.03 15.48 -18.32
N VAL A 246 10.70 15.85 -19.40
CA VAL A 246 10.38 15.35 -20.73
C VAL A 246 11.09 14.03 -20.93
N MET A 247 10.36 12.95 -21.21
CA MET A 247 10.96 11.63 -21.45
C MET A 247 11.64 11.61 -22.82
N GLU A 248 12.56 10.67 -23.05
CA GLU A 248 13.07 10.45 -24.41
C GLU A 248 11.96 9.89 -25.33
N PRO A 249 11.94 10.28 -26.61
CA PRO A 249 11.05 9.66 -27.58
C PRO A 249 11.43 8.19 -27.72
N ARG A 250 10.46 7.29 -27.51
CA ARG A 250 10.67 5.87 -27.78
C ARG A 250 11.02 5.69 -29.25
N LYS A 251 12.21 5.18 -29.54
CA LYS A 251 12.54 4.69 -30.89
C LYS A 251 11.56 3.55 -31.20
N VAL A 252 10.69 3.75 -32.18
CA VAL A 252 9.87 2.68 -32.72
C VAL A 252 10.86 1.65 -33.29
N GLN A 253 11.01 0.50 -32.65
CA GLN A 253 11.73 -0.60 -33.29
C GLN A 253 10.91 -0.99 -34.52
N PRO A 254 11.49 -1.01 -35.73
CA PRO A 254 10.76 -1.49 -36.90
C PRO A 254 10.33 -2.93 -36.62
N MET A 255 9.02 -3.14 -36.66
CA MET A 255 8.40 -4.46 -36.55
C MET A 255 8.99 -5.30 -37.67
N GLN A 256 9.85 -6.27 -37.33
CA GLN A 256 10.32 -7.23 -38.32
C GLN A 256 9.12 -8.03 -38.79
N ILE A 257 8.62 -7.71 -39.97
CA ILE A 257 7.66 -8.56 -40.67
C ILE A 257 8.47 -9.77 -41.10
N SER A 258 8.37 -10.86 -40.34
CA SER A 258 8.86 -12.17 -40.76
C SER A 258 8.02 -12.61 -41.97
N GLY A 259 8.55 -12.40 -43.17
CA GLY A 259 8.03 -13.04 -44.38
C GLY A 259 8.28 -14.54 -44.29
N HIS A 260 7.21 -15.32 -44.35
CA HIS A 260 7.22 -16.74 -44.67
C HIS A 260 7.00 -16.92 -46.17
#